data_AF-A0A961ECZ6-F1
#
_entry.id   AF-A0A961ECZ6-F1
#
_cell.length_a   1.000
_cell.length_b   1.000
_cell.length_c   1.000
_cell.angle_alpha   90.00
_cell.angle_beta   90.00
_cell.angle_gamma   90.00
#
_symmetry.space_group_name_H-M   'P 1'
#
loop_
_entity.id
_entity.type
_entity.pdbx_description
1 polymer ?
#
loop_
_entity_poly.entity_id
_entity_poly.type
_entity_poly.pdbx_seq_one_letter_code
_entity_poly.pdbx_strand_id
1 'polypeptide(L)'
;MVMKSARDNYQAYHTYSETLVNYLVDRIDANPGDHVLEPAAGTGLLIDATLARYPDITVDGYEVQRDLSNQLSTRYSNDRRIRLFTEDFIDATLRSYDRVIANPPYGAWLDHARRDKLQREYTGLYVRETYTLFMYRALHSLKPGGRAVFIVPETFLYLHRHKYLRHALLTESRIIDLVVFPSRLFPGIGMGYAKLCIITFERDLDEDKCRTNQFNARFGISSINELTKASTGSTLSISQYSVLTSIGSAFLLSDFRTATDLINTAPTRIGDIAACVTGFYSGNDLSFLRNADPTARNAKRYARVDPRKIADHIPNADEALNGIANVRHFVPVRKGGPDRFVSLPRWYMDWSEDALVKYRTNKKARLQNMRYYFRHGIAVPMVSGGVLRACQISGELFDQAIVGVFPYNPEDELLLLGFLNSPTATHLIKTINPTANNSANYLKKVPLLIPPVKLRRQVEINTATIIDEMYAGREPSSQYKVEIDDIFRDIYGF
;
A
#
# COMPACT_ATOMS: atom_id res chain seq x y z
N MET A 1 20.77 -28.57 5.09
CA MET A 1 21.02 -27.12 4.92
C MET A 1 20.41 -26.70 3.60
N VAL A 2 19.32 -25.92 3.60
CA VAL A 2 18.67 -25.51 2.33
C VAL A 2 19.49 -24.36 1.73
N MET A 3 19.99 -24.55 0.51
CA MET A 3 20.63 -23.47 -0.25
C MET A 3 19.57 -22.39 -0.50
N LYS A 4 19.85 -21.14 -0.10
CA LYS A 4 19.08 -20.01 -0.62
C LYS A 4 19.29 -20.00 -2.13
N SER A 5 18.21 -19.99 -2.90
CA SER A 5 18.29 -19.59 -4.30
C SER A 5 18.98 -18.23 -4.39
N ALA A 6 19.77 -18.03 -5.45
CA ALA A 6 20.20 -16.69 -5.80
C ALA A 6 18.95 -15.81 -5.94
N ARG A 7 18.99 -14.60 -5.40
CA ARG A 7 17.94 -13.62 -5.71
C ARG A 7 18.16 -13.21 -7.16
N ASP A 8 17.09 -13.27 -7.95
CA ASP A 8 17.03 -12.42 -9.12
C ASP A 8 17.13 -10.98 -8.65
N ASN A 9 18.23 -10.31 -9.04
CA ASN A 9 18.50 -8.92 -8.68
C ASN A 9 17.80 -7.95 -9.65
N TYR A 10 17.34 -8.41 -10.81
CA TYR A 10 16.71 -7.59 -11.84
C TYR A 10 15.18 -7.65 -11.79
N GLN A 11 14.60 -8.71 -11.21
CA GLN A 11 13.15 -8.94 -11.09
C GLN A 11 12.44 -8.89 -12.46
N ALA A 12 12.93 -9.71 -13.39
CA ALA A 12 12.42 -9.77 -14.76
C ALA A 12 11.11 -10.61 -14.84
N TYR A 13 10.03 -9.99 -15.31
CA TYR A 13 8.73 -10.65 -15.49
C TYR A 13 8.34 -10.66 -16.97
N HIS A 14 8.52 -11.79 -17.66
CA HIS A 14 8.27 -11.90 -19.10
C HIS A 14 6.77 -11.94 -19.46
N THR A 15 6.37 -11.13 -20.45
CA THR A 15 4.98 -10.95 -20.90
C THR A 15 4.48 -12.10 -21.80
N TYR A 16 4.46 -13.35 -21.33
CA TYR A 16 4.16 -14.55 -22.15
C TYR A 16 2.71 -14.67 -22.72
N SER A 17 1.91 -13.61 -22.76
CA SER A 17 0.57 -13.62 -23.35
C SER A 17 0.50 -12.67 -24.54
N GLU A 18 0.33 -13.24 -25.74
CA GLU A 18 0.16 -12.50 -27.00
C GLU A 18 -0.99 -11.48 -26.91
N THR A 19 -2.15 -11.87 -26.37
CA THR A 19 -3.29 -10.97 -26.16
C THR A 19 -2.93 -9.74 -25.32
N LEU A 20 -2.07 -9.91 -24.30
CA LEU A 20 -1.60 -8.81 -23.45
C LEU A 20 -0.55 -7.94 -24.17
N VAL A 21 0.38 -8.56 -24.89
CA VAL A 21 1.38 -7.85 -25.69
C VAL A 21 0.69 -6.99 -26.76
N ASN A 22 -0.20 -7.57 -27.56
CA ASN A 22 -0.94 -6.85 -28.60
C ASN A 22 -1.79 -5.72 -28.00
N TYR A 23 -2.42 -5.94 -26.83
CA TYR A 23 -3.18 -4.91 -26.11
C TYR A 23 -2.34 -3.73 -25.61
N LEU A 24 -1.05 -3.95 -25.28
CA LEU A 24 -0.09 -2.88 -24.97
C LEU A 24 0.37 -2.15 -26.23
N VAL A 25 0.62 -2.89 -27.31
CA VAL A 25 1.10 -2.35 -28.59
C VAL A 25 0.01 -1.50 -29.28
N ASP A 26 -1.24 -1.95 -29.35
CA ASP A 26 -2.36 -1.17 -29.89
C ASP A 26 -2.62 0.14 -29.11
N ARG A 27 -2.06 0.30 -27.89
CA ARG A 27 -2.17 1.53 -27.09
C ARG A 27 -1.10 2.56 -27.36
N ILE A 28 0.05 2.20 -27.95
CA ILE A 28 1.03 3.23 -28.31
C ILE A 28 0.50 4.09 -29.46
N ASP A 29 -0.35 3.55 -30.33
CA ASP A 29 -1.01 4.32 -31.39
C ASP A 29 0.01 5.06 -32.26
N ALA A 30 1.01 4.31 -32.76
CA ALA A 30 2.16 4.85 -33.48
C ALA A 30 1.85 5.17 -34.95
N ASN A 31 2.45 6.25 -35.44
CA ASN A 31 2.43 6.67 -36.84
C ASN A 31 3.68 6.16 -37.59
N PRO A 32 3.62 6.04 -38.93
CA PRO A 32 4.82 5.91 -39.76
C PRO A 32 5.81 7.04 -39.47
N GLY A 33 7.08 6.69 -39.23
CA GLY A 33 8.16 7.62 -38.88
C GLY A 33 8.36 7.86 -37.38
N ASP A 34 7.48 7.38 -36.49
CA ASP A 34 7.64 7.54 -35.03
C ASP A 34 8.93 6.85 -34.53
N HIS A 35 9.62 7.50 -33.59
CA HIS A 35 10.72 6.92 -32.82
C HIS A 35 10.22 6.41 -31.47
N VAL A 36 10.30 5.10 -31.26
CA VAL A 36 9.78 4.39 -30.10
C VAL A 36 10.92 4.02 -29.14
N LEU A 37 10.65 4.10 -27.84
CA LEU A 37 11.53 3.61 -26.78
C LEU A 37 10.95 2.33 -26.14
N GLU A 38 11.80 1.31 -25.99
CA GLU A 38 11.62 0.23 -25.02
C GLU A 38 12.76 0.34 -23.96
N PRO A 39 12.46 0.67 -22.69
CA PRO A 39 13.50 0.99 -21.70
C PRO A 39 14.05 -0.22 -20.94
N ALA A 40 13.47 -1.42 -21.07
CA ALA A 40 13.77 -2.65 -20.32
C ALA A 40 13.58 -3.91 -21.19
N ALA A 41 14.32 -3.99 -22.30
CA ALA A 41 13.95 -4.82 -23.46
C ALA A 41 13.86 -6.33 -23.18
N GLY A 42 14.61 -6.86 -22.22
CA GLY A 42 14.55 -8.26 -21.79
C GLY A 42 14.84 -9.24 -22.93
N THR A 43 13.80 -9.93 -23.40
CA THR A 43 13.87 -10.88 -24.53
C THR A 43 13.43 -10.27 -25.87
N GLY A 44 13.21 -8.95 -25.92
CA GLY A 44 12.83 -8.22 -27.14
C GLY A 44 11.35 -8.35 -27.53
N LEU A 45 10.53 -9.03 -26.73
CA LEU A 45 9.14 -9.39 -27.09
C LEU A 45 8.25 -8.19 -27.42
N LEU A 46 8.41 -7.06 -26.69
CA LEU A 46 7.69 -5.82 -26.99
C LEU A 46 8.23 -5.13 -28.26
N ILE A 47 9.54 -5.21 -28.53
CA ILE A 47 10.17 -4.69 -29.74
C ILE A 47 9.65 -5.44 -30.97
N ASP A 48 9.65 -6.78 -30.92
CA ASP A 48 9.14 -7.66 -31.97
C ASP A 48 7.68 -7.33 -32.34
N ALA A 49 6.80 -7.31 -31.34
CA ALA A 49 5.38 -7.10 -31.55
C ALA A 49 5.05 -5.67 -32.02
N THR A 50 5.80 -4.68 -31.54
CA THR A 50 5.63 -3.29 -32.00
C THR A 50 6.01 -3.13 -33.47
N LEU A 51 7.14 -3.70 -33.90
CA LEU A 51 7.58 -3.68 -35.30
C LEU A 51 6.73 -4.54 -36.23
N ALA A 52 6.09 -5.59 -35.72
CA ALA A 52 5.11 -6.38 -36.46
C ALA A 52 3.78 -5.62 -36.68
N ARG A 53 3.38 -4.78 -35.71
CA ARG A 53 2.14 -4.00 -35.75
C ARG A 53 2.28 -2.67 -36.49
N TYR A 54 3.47 -2.07 -36.43
CA TYR A 54 3.84 -0.79 -37.03
C TYR A 54 5.20 -0.95 -37.75
N PRO A 55 5.23 -1.26 -39.06
CA PRO A 55 6.48 -1.61 -39.74
C PRO A 55 7.41 -0.41 -39.96
N ASP A 56 6.86 0.80 -40.09
CA ASP A 56 7.56 2.01 -40.54
C ASP A 56 8.08 2.90 -39.38
N ILE A 57 8.38 2.30 -38.23
CA ILE A 57 8.92 2.98 -37.04
C ILE A 57 10.43 2.74 -36.88
N THR A 58 11.03 3.42 -35.91
CA THR A 58 12.34 3.05 -35.35
C THR A 58 12.23 2.78 -33.85
N VAL A 59 13.10 1.93 -33.29
CA VAL A 59 13.07 1.52 -31.87
C VAL A 59 14.44 1.63 -31.24
N ASP A 60 14.57 2.44 -30.18
CA ASP A 60 15.69 2.35 -29.24
C ASP A 60 15.32 1.41 -28.09
N GLY A 61 16.14 0.38 -27.83
CA GLY A 61 15.93 -0.63 -26.78
C GLY A 61 17.08 -0.64 -25.77
N TYR A 62 16.78 -0.56 -24.46
CA TYR A 62 17.78 -0.62 -23.39
C TYR A 62 17.72 -1.95 -22.64
N GLU A 63 18.87 -2.60 -22.42
CA GLU A 63 18.97 -3.82 -21.60
C GLU A 63 20.28 -3.86 -20.80
N VAL A 64 20.16 -3.92 -19.48
CA VAL A 64 21.29 -3.87 -18.53
C VAL A 64 21.98 -5.23 -18.34
N GLN A 65 21.28 -6.33 -18.55
CA GLN A 65 21.82 -7.68 -18.51
C GLN A 65 22.55 -8.00 -19.81
N ARG A 66 23.88 -7.95 -19.77
CA ARG A 66 24.78 -8.16 -20.93
C ARG A 66 24.44 -9.40 -21.74
N ASP A 67 24.11 -10.52 -21.10
CA ASP A 67 23.83 -11.78 -21.81
C ASP A 67 22.54 -11.72 -22.63
N LEU A 68 21.51 -11.01 -22.15
CA LEU A 68 20.29 -10.72 -22.93
C LEU A 68 20.58 -9.68 -24.01
N SER A 69 21.26 -8.60 -23.67
CA SER A 69 21.64 -7.54 -24.61
C SER A 69 22.48 -8.06 -25.80
N ASN A 70 23.37 -9.03 -25.55
CA ASN A 70 24.15 -9.75 -26.57
C ASN A 70 23.25 -10.63 -27.48
N GLN A 71 22.27 -11.32 -26.90
CA GLN A 71 21.29 -12.11 -27.67
C GLN A 71 20.43 -11.21 -28.57
N LEU A 72 19.93 -10.09 -28.05
CA LEU A 72 19.20 -9.09 -28.83
C LEU A 72 20.08 -8.49 -29.93
N SER A 73 21.34 -8.16 -29.64
CA SER A 73 22.29 -7.58 -30.61
C SER A 73 22.61 -8.56 -31.74
N THR A 74 22.69 -9.86 -31.43
CA THR A 74 22.83 -10.92 -32.44
C THR A 74 21.54 -11.06 -33.27
N ARG A 75 20.38 -11.05 -32.62
CA ARG A 75 19.06 -11.24 -33.25
C ARG A 75 18.68 -10.10 -34.20
N TYR A 76 18.96 -8.86 -33.82
CA TYR A 76 18.58 -7.65 -34.55
C TYR A 76 19.73 -7.06 -35.38
N SER A 77 20.85 -7.78 -35.53
CA SER A 77 22.09 -7.30 -36.18
C SER A 77 21.91 -6.73 -37.59
N ASN A 78 20.85 -7.12 -38.30
CA ASN A 78 20.55 -6.67 -39.66
C ASN A 78 19.37 -5.68 -39.76
N ASP A 79 18.61 -5.44 -38.68
CA ASP A 79 17.46 -4.55 -38.71
C ASP A 79 17.86 -3.12 -38.32
N ARG A 80 18.05 -2.27 -39.34
CA ARG A 80 18.45 -0.86 -39.18
C ARG A 80 17.40 0.01 -38.47
N ARG A 81 16.18 -0.48 -38.23
CA ARG A 81 15.16 0.21 -37.43
C ARG A 81 15.44 0.11 -35.94
N ILE A 82 16.20 -0.90 -35.50
CA ILE A 82 16.46 -1.20 -34.09
C ILE A 82 17.84 -0.67 -33.68
N ARG A 83 17.91 -0.06 -32.51
CA ARG A 83 19.15 0.36 -31.84
C ARG A 83 19.14 -0.15 -30.41
N LEU A 84 20.14 -0.95 -30.03
CA LEU A 84 20.25 -1.48 -28.68
C LEU A 84 21.34 -0.75 -27.87
N PHE A 85 21.10 -0.64 -26.57
CA PHE A 85 22.01 -0.05 -25.60
C PHE A 85 22.21 -1.01 -24.41
N THR A 86 23.46 -1.37 -24.13
CA THR A 86 23.84 -2.30 -23.06
C THR A 86 24.19 -1.54 -21.77
N GLU A 87 23.25 -0.75 -21.26
CA GLU A 87 23.44 0.16 -20.11
C GLU A 87 22.21 0.22 -19.18
N ASP A 88 22.37 0.80 -17.99
CA ASP A 88 21.26 1.06 -17.07
C ASP A 88 20.44 2.26 -17.57
N PHE A 89 19.21 2.02 -18.00
CA PHE A 89 18.27 3.06 -18.43
C PHE A 89 18.10 4.19 -17.39
N ILE A 90 18.32 3.95 -16.10
CA ILE A 90 18.24 4.97 -15.04
C ILE A 90 19.43 5.96 -15.09
N ASP A 91 20.59 5.55 -15.60
CA ASP A 91 21.78 6.42 -15.78
C ASP A 91 21.95 6.94 -17.22
N ALA A 92 21.31 6.32 -18.22
CA ALA A 92 21.48 6.62 -19.64
C ALA A 92 21.24 8.10 -20.03
N THR A 93 21.80 8.53 -21.17
CA THR A 93 21.43 9.82 -21.81
C THR A 93 20.40 9.58 -22.91
N LEU A 94 19.17 10.05 -22.70
CA LEU A 94 18.04 9.76 -23.59
C LEU A 94 17.87 10.77 -24.71
N ARG A 95 17.24 10.30 -25.80
CA ARG A 95 16.70 11.11 -26.88
C ARG A 95 15.25 11.53 -26.56
N SER A 96 14.65 12.32 -27.44
CA SER A 96 13.22 12.62 -27.39
C SER A 96 12.44 11.68 -28.30
N TYR A 97 11.53 10.89 -27.71
CA TYR A 97 10.78 9.83 -28.37
C TYR A 97 9.34 10.25 -28.65
N ASP A 98 8.78 9.71 -29.74
CA ASP A 98 7.37 9.88 -30.10
C ASP A 98 6.49 8.92 -29.31
N ARG A 99 6.99 7.72 -28.98
CA ARG A 99 6.28 6.69 -28.20
C ARG A 99 7.17 5.98 -27.19
N VAL A 100 6.57 5.43 -26.14
CA VAL A 100 7.22 4.49 -25.21
C VAL A 100 6.31 3.29 -24.98
N ILE A 101 6.87 2.08 -25.05
CA ILE A 101 6.22 0.86 -24.55
C ILE A 101 7.13 0.23 -23.50
N ALA A 102 6.59 -0.17 -22.35
CA ALA A 102 7.45 -0.60 -21.24
C ALA A 102 6.77 -1.61 -20.31
N ASN A 103 7.51 -2.69 -20.02
CA ASN A 103 7.31 -3.54 -18.85
C ASN A 103 8.56 -3.45 -17.94
N PRO A 104 8.72 -2.35 -17.18
CA PRO A 104 9.94 -2.09 -16.42
C PRO A 104 10.09 -3.03 -15.21
N PRO A 105 11.29 -3.25 -14.67
CA PRO A 105 11.51 -4.13 -13.53
C PRO A 105 10.83 -3.62 -12.24
N TYR A 106 10.16 -4.51 -11.51
CA TYR A 106 9.33 -4.16 -10.34
C TYR A 106 10.11 -4.21 -9.02
N GLY A 107 10.90 -3.16 -8.73
CA GLY A 107 11.64 -3.04 -7.47
C GLY A 107 12.96 -3.81 -7.45
N ALA A 108 13.69 -3.79 -8.57
CA ALA A 108 14.98 -4.43 -8.73
C ALA A 108 15.97 -4.04 -7.61
N TRP A 109 16.93 -4.93 -7.35
CA TRP A 109 17.87 -4.77 -6.26
C TRP A 109 18.86 -3.63 -6.54
N LEU A 110 18.69 -2.54 -5.80
CA LEU A 110 19.67 -1.46 -5.68
C LEU A 110 20.45 -1.66 -4.38
N ASP A 111 21.78 -1.59 -4.45
CA ASP A 111 22.64 -1.52 -3.26
C ASP A 111 22.45 -0.20 -2.48
N HIS A 112 23.15 -0.03 -1.37
CA HIS A 112 23.03 1.17 -0.53
C HIS A 112 23.59 2.43 -1.20
N ALA A 113 24.78 2.39 -1.79
CA ALA A 113 25.38 3.54 -2.46
C ALA A 113 24.61 3.95 -3.72
N ARG A 114 24.18 2.98 -4.54
CA ARG A 114 23.31 3.22 -5.71
C ARG A 114 21.99 3.85 -5.30
N ARG A 115 21.34 3.33 -4.25
CA ARG A 115 20.08 3.88 -3.73
C ARG A 115 20.26 5.30 -3.19
N ASP A 116 21.34 5.56 -2.46
CA ASP A 116 21.58 6.86 -1.85
C ASP A 116 22.01 7.91 -2.91
N LYS A 117 22.68 7.51 -4.01
CA LYS A 117 22.87 8.32 -5.23
C LYS A 117 21.51 8.73 -5.81
N LEU A 118 20.71 7.73 -6.20
CA LEU A 118 19.42 7.96 -6.86
C LEU A 118 18.43 8.74 -5.97
N GLN A 119 18.46 8.58 -4.65
CA GLN A 119 17.56 9.29 -3.75
C GLN A 119 17.85 10.80 -3.69
N ARG A 120 19.09 11.23 -3.98
CA ARG A 120 19.47 12.64 -4.12
C ARG A 120 19.07 13.19 -5.48
N GLU A 121 19.44 12.48 -6.55
CA GLU A 121 19.17 12.89 -7.94
C GLU A 121 17.67 12.97 -8.23
N TYR A 122 16.92 11.95 -7.81
CA TYR A 122 15.47 11.85 -7.96
C TYR A 122 14.77 12.19 -6.63
N THR A 123 15.09 13.35 -6.07
CA THR A 123 14.52 13.82 -4.79
C THR A 123 12.99 13.80 -4.82
N GLY A 124 12.39 13.13 -3.83
CA GLY A 124 10.94 12.94 -3.73
C GLY A 124 10.40 11.65 -4.38
N LEU A 125 11.09 11.07 -5.38
CA LEU A 125 10.68 9.79 -5.97
C LEU A 125 11.04 8.60 -5.05
N TYR A 126 10.20 7.56 -5.11
CA TYR A 126 10.38 6.33 -4.32
C TYR A 126 11.31 5.35 -5.04
N VAL A 127 12.61 5.65 -5.02
CA VAL A 127 13.67 4.94 -5.76
C VAL A 127 13.78 3.43 -5.51
N ARG A 128 13.11 2.87 -4.50
CA ARG A 128 13.09 1.42 -4.23
C ARG A 128 12.16 0.63 -5.15
N GLU A 129 11.17 1.30 -5.75
CA GLU A 129 10.27 0.70 -6.73
C GLU A 129 10.74 1.18 -8.09
N THR A 130 11.67 0.44 -8.70
CA THR A 130 12.44 0.90 -9.87
C THR A 130 11.57 1.38 -11.04
N TYR A 131 10.40 0.78 -11.27
CA TYR A 131 9.42 1.26 -12.25
C TYR A 131 9.04 2.75 -12.10
N THR A 132 9.13 3.30 -10.88
CA THR A 132 8.92 4.74 -10.59
C THR A 132 9.90 5.62 -11.37
N LEU A 133 11.17 5.21 -11.43
CA LEU A 133 12.23 5.93 -12.15
C LEU A 133 12.12 5.72 -13.66
N PHE A 134 11.71 4.52 -14.09
CA PHE A 134 11.45 4.24 -15.51
C PHE A 134 10.30 5.10 -16.05
N MET A 135 9.14 5.13 -15.36
CA MET A 135 7.99 5.96 -15.74
C MET A 135 8.35 7.45 -15.75
N TYR A 136 9.04 7.95 -14.72
CA TYR A 136 9.43 9.36 -14.63
C TYR A 136 10.40 9.78 -15.74
N ARG A 137 11.44 8.97 -16.00
CA ARG A 137 12.39 9.23 -17.09
C ARG A 137 11.73 9.13 -18.47
N ALA A 138 10.84 8.15 -18.67
CA ALA A 138 10.08 8.00 -19.91
C ALA A 138 9.18 9.21 -20.20
N LEU A 139 8.44 9.70 -19.19
CA LEU A 139 7.64 10.93 -19.27
C LEU A 139 8.51 12.14 -19.70
N HIS A 140 9.72 12.25 -19.17
CA HIS A 140 10.65 13.34 -19.51
C HIS A 140 11.38 13.15 -20.84
N SER A 141 11.40 11.93 -21.40
CA SER A 141 11.93 11.64 -22.73
C SER A 141 10.88 11.68 -23.84
N LEU A 142 9.59 11.82 -23.54
CA LEU A 142 8.56 12.02 -24.56
C LEU A 142 8.65 13.44 -25.16
N LYS A 143 8.48 13.54 -26.49
CA LYS A 143 8.12 14.80 -27.16
C LYS A 143 6.70 15.22 -26.74
N PRO A 144 6.33 16.52 -26.75
CA PRO A 144 4.94 16.94 -26.59
C PRO A 144 4.02 16.24 -27.61
N GLY A 145 2.87 15.75 -27.16
CA GLY A 145 1.97 14.89 -27.94
C GLY A 145 2.41 13.42 -28.05
N GLY A 146 3.62 13.07 -27.62
CA GLY A 146 4.10 11.68 -27.61
C GLY A 146 3.43 10.84 -26.51
N ARG A 147 3.24 9.54 -26.75
CA ARG A 147 2.43 8.65 -25.91
C ARG A 147 3.21 7.47 -25.33
N ALA A 148 3.03 7.21 -24.04
CA ALA A 148 3.62 6.08 -23.32
C ALA A 148 2.56 5.08 -22.84
N VAL A 149 2.91 3.79 -22.88
CA VAL A 149 2.13 2.68 -22.33
C VAL A 149 3.01 1.90 -21.36
N PHE A 150 2.57 1.82 -20.09
CA PHE A 150 3.29 1.14 -19.02
C PHE A 150 2.43 0.07 -18.36
N ILE A 151 3.02 -1.11 -18.11
CA ILE A 151 2.45 -2.13 -17.22
C ILE A 151 3.27 -2.22 -15.93
N VAL A 152 2.63 -1.92 -14.79
CA VAL A 152 3.28 -1.73 -13.48
C VAL A 152 2.38 -2.17 -12.31
N PRO A 153 2.93 -2.42 -11.10
CA PRO A 153 2.15 -2.68 -9.89
C PRO A 153 1.18 -1.54 -9.57
N GLU A 154 -0.08 -1.85 -9.29
CA GLU A 154 -1.14 -0.86 -9.10
C GLU A 154 -0.93 0.03 -7.86
N THR A 155 -0.09 -0.42 -6.93
CA THR A 155 0.30 0.30 -5.70
C THR A 155 0.73 1.76 -5.91
N PHE A 156 1.28 2.11 -7.08
CA PHE A 156 1.67 3.49 -7.40
C PHE A 156 0.49 4.46 -7.41
N LEU A 157 -0.74 3.96 -7.63
CA LEU A 157 -1.97 4.76 -7.72
C LEU A 157 -2.36 5.42 -6.39
N TYR A 158 -2.01 4.82 -5.25
CA TYR A 158 -2.45 5.29 -3.92
C TYR A 158 -1.36 5.33 -2.84
N LEU A 159 -0.28 4.56 -2.94
CA LEU A 159 0.77 4.56 -1.90
C LEU A 159 1.42 5.96 -1.80
N HIS A 160 1.52 6.48 -0.57
CA HIS A 160 1.96 7.87 -0.32
C HIS A 160 3.35 8.21 -0.90
N ARG A 161 4.24 7.22 -1.02
CA ARG A 161 5.61 7.43 -1.53
C ARG A 161 5.68 7.75 -3.02
N HIS A 162 4.64 7.45 -3.81
CA HIS A 162 4.58 7.82 -5.23
C HIS A 162 3.88 9.17 -5.47
N LYS A 163 3.63 10.00 -4.44
CA LYS A 163 2.98 11.33 -4.62
C LYS A 163 3.67 12.14 -5.73
N TYR A 164 5.00 12.20 -5.73
CA TYR A 164 5.75 12.99 -6.71
C TYR A 164 5.63 12.44 -8.14
N LEU A 165 5.69 11.11 -8.33
CA LEU A 165 5.43 10.49 -9.64
C LEU A 165 4.02 10.79 -10.13
N ARG A 166 3.01 10.64 -9.27
CA ARG A 166 1.62 10.94 -9.64
C ARG A 166 1.43 12.41 -9.95
N HIS A 167 2.00 13.32 -9.17
CA HIS A 167 1.91 14.76 -9.44
C HIS A 167 2.49 15.10 -10.83
N ALA A 168 3.67 14.58 -11.17
CA ALA A 168 4.23 14.71 -12.52
C ALA A 168 3.23 14.17 -13.56
N LEU A 169 2.86 12.90 -13.51
CA LEU A 169 1.91 12.28 -14.48
C LEU A 169 0.55 13.02 -14.60
N LEU A 170 0.14 13.80 -13.60
CA LEU A 170 -1.13 14.54 -13.57
C LEU A 170 -1.00 16.02 -13.98
N THR A 171 0.21 16.58 -14.04
CA THR A 171 0.50 17.96 -14.47
C THR A 171 1.29 18.04 -15.77
N GLU A 172 1.99 16.97 -16.14
CA GLU A 172 2.93 16.87 -17.26
C GLU A 172 2.49 15.90 -18.36
N SER A 173 1.31 15.30 -18.23
CA SER A 173 0.70 14.46 -19.26
C SER A 173 -0.82 14.38 -19.10
N ARG A 174 -1.54 14.19 -20.19
CA ARG A 174 -2.91 13.65 -20.15
C ARG A 174 -2.87 12.14 -19.95
N ILE A 175 -3.56 11.63 -18.94
CA ILE A 175 -3.86 10.19 -18.87
C ILE A 175 -4.93 9.88 -19.93
N ILE A 176 -4.74 8.81 -20.71
CA ILE A 176 -5.65 8.40 -21.78
C ILE A 176 -6.57 7.28 -21.30
N ASP A 177 -5.99 6.20 -20.76
CA ASP A 177 -6.75 5.13 -20.11
C ASP A 177 -5.93 4.43 -19.00
N LEU A 178 -6.67 3.81 -18.07
CA LEU A 178 -6.12 3.02 -16.96
C LEU A 178 -6.90 1.71 -16.86
N VAL A 179 -6.23 0.56 -16.75
CA VAL A 179 -6.90 -0.73 -16.51
C VAL A 179 -6.22 -1.47 -15.37
N VAL A 180 -6.98 -1.85 -14.34
CA VAL A 180 -6.47 -2.48 -13.11
C VAL A 180 -7.00 -3.91 -12.97
N PHE A 181 -6.09 -4.89 -12.86
CA PHE A 181 -6.43 -6.32 -12.89
C PHE A 181 -5.54 -7.17 -11.97
N PRO A 182 -6.00 -8.35 -11.50
CA PRO A 182 -5.22 -9.20 -10.59
C PRO A 182 -3.89 -9.66 -11.21
N SER A 183 -2.77 -9.54 -10.49
CA SER A 183 -1.44 -9.84 -11.05
C SER A 183 -1.25 -11.32 -11.40
N ARG A 184 -2.07 -12.20 -10.81
CA ARG A 184 -2.16 -13.64 -11.18
C ARG A 184 -2.55 -13.90 -12.64
N LEU A 185 -3.07 -12.89 -13.35
CA LEU A 185 -3.37 -12.97 -14.79
C LEU A 185 -2.12 -12.71 -15.64
N PHE A 186 -1.07 -12.13 -15.06
CA PHE A 186 0.21 -11.90 -15.71
C PHE A 186 1.13 -13.13 -15.51
N PRO A 187 1.61 -13.77 -16.59
CA PRO A 187 2.49 -14.93 -16.49
C PRO A 187 3.75 -14.67 -15.64
N GLY A 188 4.09 -15.59 -14.74
CA GLY A 188 5.29 -15.52 -13.90
C GLY A 188 5.16 -14.75 -12.57
N ILE A 189 4.09 -13.97 -12.34
CA ILE A 189 3.93 -13.22 -11.08
C ILE A 189 3.15 -14.07 -10.05
N GLY A 190 3.88 -14.82 -9.22
CA GLY A 190 3.31 -15.70 -8.19
C GLY A 190 2.63 -15.00 -6.99
N MET A 191 2.58 -13.68 -6.93
CA MET A 191 1.97 -12.93 -5.81
C MET A 191 0.46 -12.76 -6.00
N GLY A 192 -0.32 -13.83 -5.79
CA GLY A 192 -1.77 -13.89 -6.05
C GLY A 192 -2.70 -12.91 -5.31
N TYR A 193 -2.17 -12.01 -4.48
CA TYR A 193 -2.91 -10.92 -3.81
C TYR A 193 -2.62 -9.52 -4.38
N ALA A 194 -1.60 -9.37 -5.23
CA ALA A 194 -1.29 -8.09 -5.87
C ALA A 194 -2.19 -7.87 -7.10
N LYS A 195 -2.21 -6.63 -7.60
CA LYS A 195 -2.74 -6.28 -8.91
C LYS A 195 -1.64 -5.65 -9.75
N LEU A 196 -1.83 -5.66 -11.06
CA LEU A 196 -1.13 -4.76 -11.96
C LEU A 196 -2.12 -3.71 -12.45
N CYS A 197 -1.57 -2.67 -13.05
CA CYS A 197 -2.32 -1.81 -13.94
C CYS A 197 -1.53 -1.52 -15.22
N ILE A 198 -2.29 -1.33 -16.30
CA ILE A 198 -1.81 -0.73 -17.54
C ILE A 198 -2.26 0.72 -17.52
N ILE A 199 -1.34 1.64 -17.74
CA ILE A 199 -1.62 3.07 -17.87
C ILE A 199 -1.07 3.59 -19.20
N THR A 200 -1.93 4.27 -19.93
CA THR A 200 -1.59 5.02 -21.15
C THR A 200 -1.61 6.51 -20.82
N PHE A 201 -0.56 7.24 -21.16
CA PHE A 201 -0.50 8.70 -20.96
C PHE A 201 0.24 9.39 -22.11
N GLU A 202 -0.10 10.65 -22.37
CA GLU A 202 0.37 11.45 -23.48
C GLU A 202 0.97 12.76 -22.96
N ARG A 203 2.21 13.07 -23.37
CA ARG A 203 2.99 14.21 -22.86
C ARG A 203 2.32 15.53 -23.24
N ASP A 204 1.96 16.34 -22.25
CA ASP A 204 1.51 17.70 -22.48
C ASP A 204 2.07 18.61 -21.38
N LEU A 205 2.39 19.85 -21.74
CA LEU A 205 2.89 20.90 -20.85
C LEU A 205 1.85 22.01 -20.64
N ASP A 206 0.70 21.90 -21.31
CA ASP A 206 -0.47 22.74 -21.06
C ASP A 206 -1.19 22.27 -19.79
N GLU A 207 -0.97 22.98 -18.68
CA GLU A 207 -1.59 22.66 -17.39
C GLU A 207 -3.12 22.63 -17.44
N ASP A 208 -3.75 23.49 -18.24
CA ASP A 208 -5.22 23.56 -18.32
C ASP A 208 -5.78 22.37 -19.09
N LYS A 209 -5.11 21.92 -20.16
CA LYS A 209 -5.44 20.62 -20.81
C LYS A 209 -5.21 19.44 -19.86
N CYS A 210 -4.13 19.44 -19.07
CA CYS A 210 -3.88 18.40 -18.07
C CYS A 210 -4.95 18.38 -16.96
N ARG A 211 -5.38 19.56 -16.47
CA ARG A 211 -6.43 19.69 -15.44
C ARG A 211 -7.81 19.29 -15.96
N THR A 212 -8.21 19.81 -17.12
CA THR A 212 -9.54 19.57 -17.70
C THR A 212 -9.72 18.16 -18.27
N ASN A 213 -8.64 17.41 -18.45
CA ASN A 213 -8.65 16.03 -18.96
C ASN A 213 -9.59 15.10 -18.16
N GLN A 214 -10.22 14.18 -18.88
CA GLN A 214 -10.98 13.06 -18.33
C GLN A 214 -10.55 11.75 -18.98
N PHE A 215 -10.40 10.70 -18.18
CA PHE A 215 -9.96 9.39 -18.65
C PHE A 215 -10.82 8.27 -18.05
N ASN A 216 -10.84 7.11 -18.70
CA ASN A 216 -11.56 5.94 -18.25
C ASN A 216 -10.64 4.99 -17.49
N ALA A 217 -11.06 4.59 -16.27
CA ALA A 217 -10.44 3.54 -15.49
C ALA A 217 -11.30 2.27 -15.51
N ARG A 218 -10.74 1.13 -15.94
CA ARG A 218 -11.44 -0.17 -16.03
C ARG A 218 -10.98 -1.15 -14.96
N PHE A 219 -11.94 -1.92 -14.43
CA PHE A 219 -11.75 -2.89 -13.34
C PHE A 219 -12.50 -4.19 -13.64
N GLY A 220 -12.35 -5.20 -12.77
CA GLY A 220 -13.15 -6.44 -12.86
C GLY A 220 -12.70 -7.43 -13.94
N ILE A 221 -11.62 -7.12 -14.68
CA ILE A 221 -10.97 -8.03 -15.63
C ILE A 221 -10.57 -9.34 -14.91
N SER A 222 -11.14 -10.44 -15.38
CA SER A 222 -11.01 -11.77 -14.77
C SER A 222 -10.13 -12.73 -15.58
N SER A 223 -9.98 -12.47 -16.89
CA SER A 223 -9.00 -13.10 -17.78
C SER A 223 -8.37 -12.08 -18.74
N ILE A 224 -7.17 -12.37 -19.26
CA ILE A 224 -6.49 -11.46 -20.21
C ILE A 224 -7.29 -11.24 -21.49
N ASN A 225 -8.11 -12.22 -21.91
CA ASN A 225 -8.97 -12.14 -23.09
C ASN A 225 -10.19 -11.20 -22.91
N GLU A 226 -10.26 -10.45 -21.81
CA GLU A 226 -11.27 -9.43 -21.53
C GLU A 226 -10.70 -8.00 -21.61
N LEU A 227 -9.36 -7.85 -21.70
CA LEU A 227 -8.72 -6.54 -21.89
C LEU A 227 -9.22 -5.87 -23.17
N THR A 228 -9.23 -6.59 -24.28
CA THR A 228 -9.72 -6.12 -25.60
C THR A 228 -11.24 -5.94 -25.67
N LYS A 229 -12.01 -6.51 -24.72
CA LYS A 229 -13.48 -6.43 -24.70
C LYS A 229 -13.95 -5.23 -23.90
N ALA A 230 -14.20 -4.10 -24.58
CA ALA A 230 -14.61 -2.84 -23.94
C ALA A 230 -15.83 -2.97 -22.99
N SER A 231 -16.76 -3.89 -23.29
CA SER A 231 -17.95 -4.19 -22.47
C SER A 231 -17.69 -5.03 -21.22
N THR A 232 -16.46 -5.53 -21.00
CA THR A 232 -16.15 -6.37 -19.83
C THR A 232 -15.52 -5.56 -18.70
N GLY A 233 -16.01 -5.79 -17.48
CA GLY A 233 -15.58 -5.09 -16.27
C GLY A 233 -16.52 -3.96 -15.86
N SER A 234 -16.13 -3.20 -14.83
CA SER A 234 -16.70 -1.87 -14.58
C SER A 234 -15.78 -0.79 -15.14
N THR A 235 -16.36 0.34 -15.53
CA THR A 235 -15.62 1.50 -16.04
C THR A 235 -16.04 2.76 -15.26
N LEU A 236 -15.06 3.50 -14.74
CA LEU A 236 -15.26 4.80 -14.10
C LEU A 236 -14.63 5.89 -14.97
N SER A 237 -15.41 6.91 -15.34
CA SER A 237 -14.86 8.16 -15.89
C SER A 237 -14.36 9.05 -14.76
N ILE A 238 -13.10 9.49 -14.89
CA ILE A 238 -12.34 10.18 -13.84
C ILE A 238 -11.81 11.51 -14.39
N SER A 239 -12.03 12.59 -13.64
CA SER A 239 -11.37 13.88 -13.90
C SER A 239 -9.93 13.84 -13.42
N GLN A 240 -9.00 14.26 -14.27
CA GLN A 240 -7.59 14.34 -13.89
C GLN A 240 -7.35 15.36 -12.78
N TYR A 241 -8.08 16.48 -12.78
CA TYR A 241 -8.07 17.46 -11.69
C TYR A 241 -8.50 16.86 -10.34
N SER A 242 -9.56 16.03 -10.28
CA SER A 242 -9.99 15.45 -8.99
C SER A 242 -9.00 14.42 -8.44
N VAL A 243 -8.22 13.76 -9.29
CA VAL A 243 -7.07 12.94 -8.86
C VAL A 243 -5.91 13.82 -8.39
N LEU A 244 -5.58 14.90 -9.10
CA LEU A 244 -4.50 15.83 -8.75
C LEU A 244 -4.71 16.48 -7.37
N THR A 245 -5.94 16.95 -7.10
CA THR A 245 -6.30 17.61 -5.84
C THR A 245 -6.57 16.66 -4.67
N SER A 246 -6.61 15.34 -4.88
CA SER A 246 -6.92 14.40 -3.80
C SER A 246 -5.79 14.27 -2.76
N ILE A 247 -6.06 13.58 -1.64
CA ILE A 247 -5.15 13.50 -0.48
C ILE A 247 -3.79 12.79 -0.74
N GLY A 248 -2.87 13.54 -1.36
CA GLY A 248 -1.59 13.05 -1.86
C GLY A 248 -1.62 12.69 -3.35
N SER A 249 -2.52 13.32 -4.12
CA SER A 249 -2.76 13.12 -5.54
C SER A 249 -2.97 11.65 -5.91
N ALA A 250 -3.74 10.94 -5.07
CA ALA A 250 -4.05 9.53 -5.19
C ALA A 250 -5.28 9.29 -6.10
N PHE A 251 -5.24 8.20 -6.85
CA PHE A 251 -6.40 7.72 -7.59
C PHE A 251 -7.32 7.04 -6.57
N LEU A 252 -8.31 7.77 -6.07
CA LEU A 252 -9.32 7.28 -5.12
C LEU A 252 -10.40 6.51 -5.88
N LEU A 253 -10.03 5.32 -6.34
CA LEU A 253 -10.82 4.45 -7.22
C LEU A 253 -11.93 3.73 -6.45
N SER A 254 -12.96 4.49 -6.09
CA SER A 254 -14.22 4.02 -5.51
C SER A 254 -15.39 4.38 -6.42
N ASP A 255 -16.38 3.48 -6.51
CA ASP A 255 -17.65 3.74 -7.20
C ASP A 255 -18.49 4.82 -6.49
N PHE A 256 -18.22 5.07 -5.20
CA PHE A 256 -18.94 6.02 -4.35
C PHE A 256 -18.23 7.38 -4.29
N ARG A 257 -18.73 8.34 -5.09
CA ARG A 257 -18.23 9.74 -5.10
C ARG A 257 -18.24 10.35 -3.69
N THR A 258 -19.34 10.21 -2.95
CA THR A 258 -19.49 10.72 -1.57
C THR A 258 -18.33 10.34 -0.64
N ALA A 259 -17.84 9.10 -0.71
CA ALA A 259 -16.71 8.66 0.11
C ALA A 259 -15.40 9.36 -0.29
N THR A 260 -15.14 9.46 -1.60
CA THR A 260 -13.98 10.18 -2.17
C THR A 260 -14.02 11.67 -1.85
N ASP A 261 -15.20 12.29 -1.96
CA ASP A 261 -15.41 13.71 -1.66
C ASP A 261 -15.17 13.98 -0.18
N LEU A 262 -15.73 13.18 0.73
CA LEU A 262 -15.47 13.27 2.18
C LEU A 262 -13.98 13.09 2.54
N ILE A 263 -13.27 12.14 1.91
CA ILE A 263 -11.83 11.93 2.15
C ILE A 263 -11.03 13.20 1.87
N ASN A 264 -11.40 13.93 0.81
CA ASN A 264 -10.73 15.16 0.41
C ASN A 264 -11.21 16.38 1.23
N THR A 265 -12.51 16.54 1.46
CA THR A 265 -13.10 17.79 1.98
C THR A 265 -13.48 17.79 3.46
N ALA A 266 -13.55 16.63 4.14
CA ALA A 266 -14.05 16.58 5.51
C ALA A 266 -13.26 17.49 6.48
N PRO A 267 -13.93 18.20 7.40
CA PRO A 267 -13.29 19.15 8.32
C PRO A 267 -12.49 18.45 9.42
N THR A 268 -12.81 17.19 9.74
CA THR A 268 -12.24 16.42 10.84
C THR A 268 -11.92 15.00 10.38
N ARG A 269 -10.73 14.51 10.73
CA ARG A 269 -10.25 13.15 10.50
C ARG A 269 -9.77 12.54 11.82
N ILE A 270 -9.62 11.22 11.88
CA ILE A 270 -9.14 10.53 13.09
C ILE A 270 -7.80 11.10 13.58
N GLY A 271 -6.89 11.50 12.68
CA GLY A 271 -5.59 12.07 13.05
C GLY A 271 -5.65 13.43 13.75
N ASP A 272 -6.77 14.14 13.60
CA ASP A 272 -6.98 15.48 14.16
C ASP A 272 -7.51 15.42 15.60
N ILE A 273 -8.17 14.31 15.98
CA ILE A 273 -8.68 14.07 17.35
C ILE A 273 -7.98 12.92 18.10
N ALA A 274 -7.12 12.14 17.44
CA ALA A 274 -6.42 11.01 18.05
C ALA A 274 -5.02 10.76 17.47
N ALA A 275 -4.08 10.41 18.34
CA ALA A 275 -2.74 9.98 17.95
C ALA A 275 -2.75 8.52 17.48
N CYS A 276 -2.76 8.30 16.16
CA CYS A 276 -2.46 6.97 15.59
C CYS A 276 -0.94 6.74 15.55
N VAL A 277 -0.47 5.65 16.18
CA VAL A 277 0.96 5.30 16.33
C VAL A 277 1.20 3.80 16.15
N THR A 278 2.39 3.42 15.66
CA THR A 278 2.81 2.01 15.54
C THR A 278 3.46 1.53 16.84
N GLY A 279 3.14 0.30 17.25
CA GLY A 279 3.63 -0.29 18.49
C GLY A 279 5.10 -0.77 18.49
N PHE A 280 5.42 -1.51 19.55
CA PHE A 280 6.73 -2.03 19.90
C PHE A 280 7.20 -3.18 18.98
N TYR A 281 8.52 -3.30 18.80
CA TYR A 281 9.13 -4.53 18.28
C TYR A 281 10.41 -4.88 19.05
N SER A 282 10.48 -6.12 19.55
CA SER A 282 11.64 -6.64 20.32
C SER A 282 12.91 -6.83 19.48
N GLY A 283 12.78 -6.91 18.15
CA GLY A 283 13.83 -7.34 17.24
C GLY A 283 14.16 -8.84 17.29
N ASN A 284 13.54 -9.60 18.21
CA ASN A 284 13.73 -11.04 18.40
C ASN A 284 12.58 -11.66 19.25
N ASP A 285 11.36 -11.70 18.72
CA ASP A 285 10.17 -12.13 19.49
C ASP A 285 10.34 -13.54 20.11
N LEU A 286 11.10 -14.46 19.50
CA LEU A 286 11.32 -15.82 20.04
C LEU A 286 11.96 -15.81 21.45
N SER A 287 12.88 -14.88 21.72
CA SER A 287 13.55 -14.81 23.02
C SER A 287 12.69 -14.20 24.11
N PHE A 288 11.82 -13.24 23.78
CA PHE A 288 11.16 -12.38 24.78
C PHE A 288 9.62 -12.53 24.85
N LEU A 289 8.98 -12.91 23.75
CA LEU A 289 7.54 -13.12 23.70
C LEU A 289 7.19 -14.49 24.33
N ARG A 290 6.13 -14.50 25.13
CA ARG A 290 5.53 -15.69 25.74
C ARG A 290 4.04 -15.76 25.44
N ASN A 291 3.50 -16.97 25.52
CA ASN A 291 2.12 -17.27 25.19
C ASN A 291 1.42 -17.95 26.38
N ALA A 292 0.15 -17.64 26.61
CA ALA A 292 -0.68 -18.37 27.59
C ALA A 292 -1.54 -19.46 26.94
N ASP A 293 -2.10 -19.17 25.76
CA ASP A 293 -3.00 -20.05 25.01
C ASP A 293 -2.24 -20.86 23.93
N PRO A 294 -2.00 -22.18 24.12
CA PRO A 294 -1.25 -23.01 23.18
C PRO A 294 -2.00 -23.28 21.87
N THR A 295 -3.28 -22.96 21.78
CA THR A 295 -4.10 -23.12 20.57
C THR A 295 -3.93 -21.93 19.61
N ALA A 296 -3.45 -20.79 20.12
CA ALA A 296 -3.25 -19.58 19.33
C ALA A 296 -2.31 -19.80 18.12
N ARG A 297 -2.62 -19.13 17.02
CA ARG A 297 -1.90 -19.27 15.74
C ARG A 297 -0.40 -19.04 15.91
N ASN A 298 0.42 -20.02 15.50
CA ASN A 298 1.88 -20.06 15.65
C ASN A 298 2.43 -20.17 17.10
N ALA A 299 1.60 -20.36 18.13
CA ALA A 299 2.03 -20.45 19.53
C ALA A 299 3.13 -21.49 19.79
N LYS A 300 3.11 -22.63 19.09
CA LYS A 300 4.09 -23.75 19.20
C LYS A 300 5.56 -23.35 19.00
N ARG A 301 5.87 -22.13 18.53
CA ARG A 301 7.24 -21.60 18.37
C ARG A 301 7.75 -20.80 19.58
N TYR A 302 6.88 -20.52 20.55
CA TYR A 302 7.18 -19.68 21.71
C TYR A 302 7.05 -20.48 23.00
N ALA A 303 7.87 -20.15 23.99
CA ALA A 303 7.70 -20.72 25.33
C ALA A 303 6.40 -20.19 25.97
N ARG A 304 5.77 -21.02 26.83
CA ARG A 304 4.65 -20.57 27.64
C ARG A 304 5.09 -19.51 28.65
N VAL A 305 4.20 -18.61 29.02
CA VAL A 305 4.39 -17.73 30.18
C VAL A 305 4.20 -18.53 31.47
N ASP A 306 5.01 -18.25 32.49
CA ASP A 306 4.75 -18.73 33.86
C ASP A 306 3.79 -17.73 34.52
N PRO A 307 2.56 -18.13 34.92
CA PRO A 307 1.60 -17.21 35.51
C PRO A 307 2.12 -16.46 36.73
N ARG A 308 3.09 -17.02 37.46
CA ARG A 308 3.69 -16.41 38.66
C ARG A 308 4.64 -15.25 38.34
N LYS A 309 5.04 -15.11 37.07
CA LYS A 309 5.90 -14.05 36.53
C LYS A 309 5.14 -12.99 35.72
N ILE A 310 3.82 -13.13 35.57
CA ILE A 310 2.97 -12.10 34.95
C ILE A 310 2.92 -10.89 35.89
N ALA A 311 2.98 -9.68 35.33
CA ALA A 311 2.80 -8.44 36.09
C ALA A 311 1.38 -8.39 36.68
N ASP A 312 1.27 -8.08 37.97
CA ASP A 312 0.01 -7.99 38.73
C ASP A 312 -0.59 -6.58 38.76
N HIS A 313 0.05 -5.63 38.10
CA HIS A 313 -0.35 -4.23 37.98
C HIS A 313 0.00 -3.69 36.57
N ILE A 314 -0.58 -2.54 36.21
CA ILE A 314 -0.21 -1.79 35.01
C ILE A 314 1.12 -1.07 35.30
N PRO A 315 2.16 -1.22 34.48
CA PRO A 315 3.47 -0.60 34.72
C PRO A 315 3.38 0.92 34.87
N ASN A 316 4.03 1.47 35.89
CA ASN A 316 4.06 2.91 36.13
C ASN A 316 4.97 3.65 35.12
N ALA A 317 5.02 4.98 35.19
CA ALA A 317 5.77 5.81 34.23
C ALA A 317 7.28 5.48 34.14
N ASP A 318 7.90 5.05 35.24
CA ASP A 318 9.30 4.61 35.24
C ASP A 318 9.45 3.19 34.67
N GLU A 319 8.64 2.23 35.13
CA GLU A 319 8.66 0.84 34.66
C GLU A 319 8.34 0.73 33.15
N ALA A 320 7.45 1.59 32.64
CA ALA A 320 7.13 1.70 31.23
C ALA A 320 8.34 2.12 30.38
N LEU A 321 9.27 2.89 30.95
CA LEU A 321 10.49 3.37 30.30
C LEU A 321 11.68 2.42 30.51
N ASN A 322 11.93 2.04 31.76
CA ASN A 322 13.15 1.38 32.23
C ASN A 322 13.02 -0.13 32.45
N GLY A 323 11.80 -0.62 32.65
CA GLY A 323 11.49 -2.03 32.90
C GLY A 323 11.11 -2.30 34.36
N ILE A 324 10.63 -3.52 34.62
CA ILE A 324 10.16 -3.96 35.94
C ILE A 324 11.27 -4.77 36.62
N ALA A 325 11.74 -4.30 37.78
CA ALA A 325 12.78 -4.98 38.58
C ALA A 325 12.26 -6.28 39.27
N ASN A 326 10.94 -6.44 39.36
CA ASN A 326 10.26 -7.57 40.01
C ASN A 326 10.41 -8.87 39.19
N VAL A 327 10.29 -10.03 39.85
CA VAL A 327 10.09 -11.35 39.22
C VAL A 327 8.80 -11.38 38.37
N ARG A 328 7.82 -10.53 38.70
CA ARG A 328 6.58 -10.28 37.95
C ARG A 328 6.74 -9.22 36.85
N HIS A 329 7.53 -9.55 35.82
CA HIS A 329 7.86 -8.63 34.71
C HIS A 329 7.24 -8.98 33.35
N PHE A 330 6.42 -10.04 33.24
CA PHE A 330 5.73 -10.36 31.99
C PHE A 330 4.44 -9.55 31.84
N VAL A 331 4.49 -8.50 31.03
CA VAL A 331 3.34 -7.62 30.76
C VAL A 331 2.47 -8.16 29.61
N PRO A 332 1.14 -7.96 29.62
CA PRO A 332 0.30 -8.31 28.47
C PRO A 332 0.71 -7.50 27.23
N VAL A 333 0.66 -8.15 26.05
CA VAL A 333 0.94 -7.48 24.76
C VAL A 333 -0.09 -7.82 23.68
N ARG A 334 -0.76 -6.77 23.18
CA ARG A 334 -1.66 -6.84 22.03
C ARG A 334 -0.87 -7.12 20.75
N LYS A 335 -1.27 -8.16 20.02
CA LYS A 335 -0.78 -8.50 18.67
C LYS A 335 -1.96 -8.52 17.70
N GLY A 336 -1.70 -8.36 16.40
CA GLY A 336 -2.75 -8.39 15.37
C GLY A 336 -3.59 -9.69 15.38
N GLY A 337 -4.91 -9.56 15.31
CA GLY A 337 -5.86 -10.66 15.44
C GLY A 337 -7.24 -10.38 14.81
N PRO A 338 -8.19 -11.32 14.89
CA PRO A 338 -9.53 -11.21 14.31
C PRO A 338 -10.58 -10.60 15.25
N ASP A 339 -10.23 -10.37 16.52
CA ASP A 339 -11.13 -9.94 17.60
C ASP A 339 -11.67 -8.50 17.36
N ARG A 340 -12.74 -8.12 18.09
CA ARG A 340 -13.40 -6.80 18.04
C ARG A 340 -13.86 -6.37 19.43
N PHE A 341 -13.91 -5.07 19.68
CA PHE A 341 -14.32 -4.41 20.93
C PHE A 341 -13.46 -4.81 22.14
N VAL A 342 -13.51 -6.06 22.58
CA VAL A 342 -12.69 -6.64 23.63
C VAL A 342 -11.84 -7.78 23.07
N SER A 343 -10.63 -7.98 23.62
CA SER A 343 -9.82 -9.17 23.35
C SER A 343 -8.99 -9.53 24.59
N LEU A 344 -9.02 -10.78 25.04
CA LEU A 344 -8.32 -11.20 26.26
C LEU A 344 -6.81 -11.37 26.02
N PRO A 345 -5.93 -11.10 27.03
CA PRO A 345 -4.48 -11.23 26.85
C PRO A 345 -4.00 -12.69 26.64
N ARG A 346 -3.74 -13.05 25.37
CA ARG A 346 -3.18 -14.37 24.97
C ARG A 346 -1.65 -14.40 24.90
N TRP A 347 -1.00 -13.23 24.93
CA TRP A 347 0.43 -13.02 24.71
C TRP A 347 1.02 -12.05 25.73
N TYR A 348 2.27 -12.30 26.13
CA TYR A 348 2.98 -11.55 27.15
C TYR A 348 4.41 -11.24 26.68
N MET A 349 4.91 -10.04 26.98
CA MET A 349 6.27 -9.62 26.67
C MET A 349 7.11 -9.56 27.95
N ASP A 350 8.36 -10.01 27.87
CA ASP A 350 9.36 -9.74 28.91
C ASP A 350 9.61 -8.23 28.99
N TRP A 351 9.25 -7.60 30.11
CA TRP A 351 9.48 -6.18 30.36
C TRP A 351 10.40 -5.95 31.56
N SER A 352 11.26 -6.92 31.87
CA SER A 352 12.31 -6.74 32.88
C SER A 352 13.31 -5.64 32.47
N GLU A 353 13.93 -4.97 33.43
CA GLU A 353 15.01 -3.99 33.16
C GLU A 353 16.09 -4.59 32.24
N ASP A 354 16.43 -5.83 32.54
CA ASP A 354 17.40 -6.67 31.84
C ASP A 354 16.96 -6.97 30.38
N ALA A 355 15.65 -7.00 30.09
CA ALA A 355 15.12 -7.06 28.73
C ALA A 355 15.09 -5.68 28.04
N LEU A 356 14.76 -4.60 28.77
CA LEU A 356 14.79 -3.22 28.26
C LEU A 356 16.19 -2.80 27.79
N VAL A 357 17.25 -3.17 28.53
CA VAL A 357 18.65 -2.98 28.09
C VAL A 357 18.93 -3.73 26.79
N LYS A 358 18.46 -4.97 26.65
CA LYS A 358 18.61 -5.78 25.42
C LYS A 358 17.81 -5.22 24.25
N TYR A 359 16.65 -4.62 24.49
CA TYR A 359 15.89 -3.90 23.45
C TYR A 359 16.61 -2.63 23.01
N ARG A 360 17.07 -1.79 23.96
CA ARG A 360 17.77 -0.53 23.68
C ARG A 360 19.06 -0.74 22.87
N THR A 361 19.78 -1.84 23.10
CA THR A 361 21.03 -2.18 22.39
C THR A 361 20.83 -2.94 21.06
N ASN A 362 19.68 -3.61 20.86
CA ASN A 362 19.42 -4.40 19.65
C ASN A 362 19.06 -3.51 18.44
N LYS A 363 19.96 -3.41 17.45
CA LYS A 363 19.76 -2.65 16.20
C LYS A 363 18.48 -3.02 15.41
N LYS A 364 17.84 -4.17 15.68
CA LYS A 364 16.55 -4.58 15.09
C LYS A 364 15.32 -4.13 15.88
N ALA A 365 15.46 -3.88 17.19
CA ALA A 365 14.35 -3.50 18.06
C ALA A 365 13.85 -2.08 17.79
N ARG A 366 12.58 -1.79 18.10
CA ARG A 366 11.95 -0.48 17.89
C ARG A 366 11.09 -0.15 19.12
N LEU A 367 11.68 0.58 20.07
CA LEU A 367 10.99 1.22 21.20
C LEU A 367 10.40 2.57 20.76
N GLN A 368 9.69 2.59 19.64
CA GLN A 368 9.04 3.78 19.13
C GLN A 368 7.73 4.03 19.88
N ASN A 369 7.37 5.30 20.11
CA ASN A 369 6.09 5.68 20.72
C ASN A 369 5.88 5.22 22.18
N MET A 370 6.95 4.95 22.96
CA MET A 370 6.87 4.45 24.35
C MET A 370 5.90 5.22 25.26
N ARG A 371 5.73 6.53 25.03
CA ARG A 371 4.80 7.38 25.79
C ARG A 371 3.35 6.88 25.80
N TYR A 372 2.97 6.00 24.87
CA TYR A 372 1.62 5.43 24.73
C TYR A 372 1.52 3.97 25.20
N TYR A 373 2.62 3.31 25.58
CA TYR A 373 2.56 1.96 26.13
C TYR A 373 1.82 1.99 27.48
N PHE A 374 1.06 0.94 27.79
CA PHE A 374 0.32 0.78 29.05
C PHE A 374 -0.74 1.87 29.32
N ARG A 375 -1.18 2.60 28.29
CA ARG A 375 -2.32 3.54 28.37
C ARG A 375 -3.63 2.88 27.96
N HIS A 376 -4.74 3.56 28.26
CA HIS A 376 -6.03 3.31 27.62
C HIS A 376 -6.04 3.87 26.19
N GLY A 377 -6.77 3.21 25.29
CA GLY A 377 -6.88 3.57 23.88
C GLY A 377 -7.43 2.43 23.03
N ILE A 378 -7.16 2.44 21.72
CA ILE A 378 -7.75 1.49 20.77
C ILE A 378 -6.66 0.82 19.91
N ALA A 379 -6.70 -0.51 19.81
CA ALA A 379 -5.84 -1.31 18.96
C ALA A 379 -6.53 -1.67 17.63
N VAL A 380 -5.96 -1.20 16.52
CA VAL A 380 -6.37 -1.53 15.15
C VAL A 380 -5.31 -2.42 14.48
N PRO A 381 -5.63 -3.67 14.07
CA PRO A 381 -4.68 -4.52 13.36
C PRO A 381 -4.24 -3.90 12.03
N MET A 382 -2.93 -3.73 11.85
CA MET A 382 -2.33 -3.12 10.66
C MET A 382 -2.54 -3.97 9.40
N VAL A 383 -2.67 -5.30 9.52
CA VAL A 383 -3.03 -6.17 8.39
C VAL A 383 -4.44 -6.70 8.62
N SER A 384 -5.38 -6.29 7.76
CA SER A 384 -6.78 -6.67 7.86
C SER A 384 -7.19 -7.69 6.79
N GLY A 385 -8.07 -8.63 7.15
CA GLY A 385 -8.73 -9.55 6.21
C GLY A 385 -9.88 -8.89 5.45
N GLY A 386 -9.66 -7.69 4.90
CA GLY A 386 -10.67 -6.96 4.13
C GLY A 386 -11.83 -6.35 4.91
N VAL A 387 -11.80 -6.33 6.25
CA VAL A 387 -12.76 -5.60 7.10
C VAL A 387 -12.01 -5.00 8.29
N LEU A 388 -12.27 -3.72 8.59
CA LEU A 388 -11.66 -3.03 9.72
C LEU A 388 -12.17 -3.61 11.04
N ARG A 389 -11.29 -3.65 12.04
CA ARG A 389 -11.50 -4.21 13.37
C ARG A 389 -10.75 -3.33 14.36
N ALA A 390 -11.36 -3.10 15.51
CA ALA A 390 -10.75 -2.39 16.61
C ALA A 390 -11.15 -3.03 17.94
N CYS A 391 -10.23 -3.07 18.89
CA CYS A 391 -10.49 -3.49 20.27
C CYS A 391 -9.81 -2.53 21.25
N GLN A 392 -10.30 -2.46 22.49
CA GLN A 392 -9.74 -1.60 23.52
C GLN A 392 -8.32 -2.08 23.93
N ILE A 393 -7.44 -1.11 24.17
CA ILE A 393 -6.17 -1.27 24.88
C ILE A 393 -6.46 -0.81 26.32
N SER A 394 -6.27 -1.69 27.30
CA SER A 394 -6.61 -1.39 28.70
C SER A 394 -5.40 -1.67 29.59
N GLY A 395 -4.41 -0.77 29.54
CA GLY A 395 -3.20 -0.87 30.38
C GLY A 395 -2.11 -1.83 29.85
N GLU A 396 -2.15 -2.21 28.58
CA GLU A 396 -1.24 -3.21 27.99
C GLU A 396 -0.20 -2.61 27.02
N LEU A 397 0.80 -3.41 26.65
CA LEU A 397 1.70 -3.12 25.53
C LEU A 397 0.98 -3.44 24.20
N PHE A 398 1.39 -2.82 23.09
CA PHE A 398 0.93 -3.18 21.74
C PHE A 398 2.10 -3.31 20.77
N ASP A 399 2.07 -4.31 19.89
CA ASP A 399 3.17 -4.61 18.97
C ASP A 399 3.09 -3.86 17.63
N GLN A 400 4.14 -3.97 16.81
CA GLN A 400 4.24 -3.32 15.51
C GLN A 400 3.18 -3.74 14.48
N ALA A 401 2.44 -4.83 14.71
CA ALA A 401 1.31 -5.24 13.87
C ALA A 401 -0.01 -4.58 14.31
N ILE A 402 0.02 -3.76 15.36
CA ILE A 402 -1.07 -2.89 15.82
C ILE A 402 -0.73 -1.42 15.51
N VAL A 403 -1.73 -0.70 15.01
CA VAL A 403 -1.82 0.76 15.15
C VAL A 403 -2.62 1.03 16.41
N GLY A 404 -1.95 1.62 17.42
CA GLY A 404 -2.63 2.17 18.58
C GLY A 404 -3.21 3.54 18.22
N VAL A 405 -4.46 3.78 18.57
CA VAL A 405 -5.18 5.05 18.40
C VAL A 405 -5.51 5.57 19.78
N PHE A 406 -4.97 6.73 20.13
CA PHE A 406 -5.09 7.33 21.45
C PHE A 406 -5.80 8.68 21.33
N PRO A 407 -7.08 8.79 21.73
CA PRO A 407 -7.83 10.05 21.68
C PRO A 407 -7.13 11.18 22.45
N TYR A 408 -7.28 12.42 21.97
CA TYR A 408 -6.83 13.61 22.71
C TYR A 408 -7.81 13.99 23.83
N ASN A 409 -9.11 13.76 23.62
CA ASN A 409 -10.12 13.72 24.69
C ASN A 409 -10.50 12.23 24.96
N PRO A 410 -10.30 11.71 26.19
CA PRO A 410 -10.71 10.34 26.53
C PRO A 410 -12.19 10.01 26.26
N GLU A 411 -13.09 11.00 26.31
CA GLU A 411 -14.52 10.80 26.02
C GLU A 411 -14.80 10.33 24.58
N ASP A 412 -13.87 10.56 23.64
CA ASP A 412 -14.00 10.11 22.25
C ASP A 412 -13.67 8.62 22.06
N GLU A 413 -13.17 7.90 23.09
CA GLU A 413 -12.72 6.49 22.95
C GLU A 413 -13.86 5.55 22.52
N LEU A 414 -15.04 5.64 23.15
CA LEU A 414 -16.19 4.79 22.81
C LEU A 414 -16.75 5.12 21.42
N LEU A 415 -16.85 6.41 21.07
CA LEU A 415 -17.27 6.86 19.74
C LEU A 415 -16.32 6.33 18.65
N LEU A 416 -15.02 6.44 18.85
CA LEU A 416 -13.99 5.96 17.92
C LEU A 416 -13.96 4.43 17.84
N LEU A 417 -14.15 3.71 18.95
CA LEU A 417 -14.15 2.24 18.98
C LEU A 417 -15.40 1.65 18.30
N GLY A 418 -16.56 2.30 18.45
CA GLY A 418 -17.76 2.01 17.68
C GLY A 418 -17.54 2.24 16.18
N PHE A 419 -17.09 3.45 15.81
CA PHE A 419 -16.81 3.82 14.42
C PHE A 419 -15.81 2.88 13.74
N LEU A 420 -14.67 2.59 14.36
CA LEU A 420 -13.62 1.74 13.79
C LEU A 420 -14.03 0.27 13.60
N ASN A 421 -15.19 -0.16 14.09
CA ASN A 421 -15.77 -1.47 13.84
C ASN A 421 -16.89 -1.47 12.79
N SER A 422 -17.31 -0.31 12.26
CA SER A 422 -18.44 -0.18 11.32
C SER A 422 -18.09 -0.50 9.85
N PRO A 423 -19.11 -0.79 9.01
CA PRO A 423 -18.98 -0.83 7.55
C PRO A 423 -18.46 0.49 6.96
N THR A 424 -18.98 1.64 7.40
CA THR A 424 -18.62 2.98 6.90
C THR A 424 -17.12 3.27 7.10
N ALA A 425 -16.55 2.98 8.28
CA ALA A 425 -15.11 3.13 8.50
C ALA A 425 -14.28 2.13 7.70
N THR A 426 -14.79 0.91 7.50
CA THR A 426 -14.20 -0.10 6.60
C THR A 426 -14.20 0.36 5.14
N HIS A 427 -15.23 1.09 4.70
CA HIS A 427 -15.32 1.66 3.37
C HIS A 427 -14.30 2.78 3.19
N LEU A 428 -14.29 3.77 4.09
CA LEU A 428 -13.39 4.92 4.03
C LEU A 428 -11.91 4.52 4.01
N ILE A 429 -11.48 3.59 4.88
CA ILE A 429 -10.06 3.16 4.91
C ILE A 429 -9.66 2.44 3.62
N LYS A 430 -10.58 1.68 2.99
CA LYS A 430 -10.34 1.02 1.68
C LYS A 430 -10.24 2.00 0.53
N THR A 431 -11.07 3.05 0.51
CA THR A 431 -10.98 4.10 -0.53
C THR A 431 -9.69 4.91 -0.38
N ILE A 432 -9.22 5.15 0.86
CA ILE A 432 -7.89 5.76 1.13
C ILE A 432 -6.73 4.83 0.73
N ASN A 433 -6.87 3.51 0.95
CA ASN A 433 -5.87 2.51 0.66
C ASN A 433 -6.53 1.12 0.48
N PRO A 434 -6.64 0.59 -0.76
CA PRO A 434 -7.32 -0.67 -1.03
C PRO A 434 -6.49 -1.92 -0.68
N THR A 435 -5.25 -1.77 -0.18
CA THR A 435 -4.43 -2.89 0.29
C THR A 435 -4.84 -3.33 1.69
N ALA A 436 -4.43 -4.55 2.10
CA ALA A 436 -4.65 -5.04 3.45
C ALA A 436 -3.95 -4.23 4.57
N ASN A 437 -3.04 -3.30 4.24
CA ASN A 437 -2.14 -2.62 5.17
C ASN A 437 -2.68 -1.27 5.69
N ASN A 438 -3.46 -1.32 6.76
CA ASN A 438 -4.03 -0.18 7.48
C ASN A 438 -2.99 0.52 8.39
N SER A 439 -1.87 0.98 7.81
CA SER A 439 -0.85 1.71 8.56
C SER A 439 -1.38 3.01 9.20
N ALA A 440 -0.73 3.49 10.26
CA ALA A 440 -1.14 4.69 10.99
C ALA A 440 -1.30 5.93 10.08
N ASN A 441 -0.51 6.04 9.01
CA ASN A 441 -0.58 7.14 8.04
C ASN A 441 -1.79 7.09 7.09
N TYR A 442 -2.51 5.96 7.03
CA TYR A 442 -3.82 5.87 6.37
C TYR A 442 -4.94 6.05 7.38
N LEU A 443 -4.82 5.47 8.58
CA LEU A 443 -5.85 5.59 9.61
C LEU A 443 -6.08 7.05 10.05
N LYS A 444 -5.01 7.86 10.16
CA LYS A 444 -5.12 9.32 10.41
C LYS A 444 -5.94 10.08 9.37
N LYS A 445 -6.04 9.58 8.13
CA LYS A 445 -6.71 10.25 7.02
C LYS A 445 -8.21 9.98 6.96
N VAL A 446 -8.71 8.98 7.69
CA VAL A 446 -10.13 8.59 7.69
C VAL A 446 -10.97 9.77 8.20
N PRO A 447 -11.92 10.29 7.42
CA PRO A 447 -12.89 11.29 7.89
C PRO A 447 -13.63 10.81 9.12
N LEU A 448 -13.92 11.73 10.05
CA LEU A 448 -14.89 11.52 11.11
C LEU A 448 -15.91 12.66 11.11
N LEU A 449 -17.07 12.42 10.50
CA LEU A 449 -18.27 13.19 10.76
C LEU A 449 -18.75 12.85 12.18
N ILE A 450 -18.64 13.79 13.11
CA ILE A 450 -19.04 13.61 14.51
C ILE A 450 -20.59 13.61 14.56
N PRO A 451 -21.24 12.56 15.10
CA PRO A 451 -22.70 12.52 15.19
C PRO A 451 -23.27 13.63 16.10
N PRO A 452 -24.50 14.12 15.83
CA PRO A 452 -25.23 14.97 16.76
C PRO A 452 -25.32 14.35 18.16
N VAL A 453 -25.27 15.17 19.21
CA VAL A 453 -25.08 14.75 20.62
C VAL A 453 -25.92 13.53 21.03
N LYS A 454 -27.21 13.47 20.64
CA LYS A 454 -28.09 12.33 20.94
C LYS A 454 -27.61 11.02 20.28
N LEU A 455 -27.22 11.07 19.01
CA LEU A 455 -26.74 9.91 18.26
C LEU A 455 -25.33 9.51 18.69
N ARG A 456 -24.45 10.49 18.97
CA ARG A 456 -23.13 10.24 19.57
C ARG A 456 -23.26 9.44 20.86
N ARG A 457 -24.13 9.90 21.78
CA ARG A 457 -24.40 9.22 23.05
C ARG A 457 -24.99 7.80 22.86
N GLN A 458 -25.79 7.57 21.83
CA GLN A 458 -26.29 6.23 21.52
C GLN A 458 -25.15 5.30 21.06
N VAL A 459 -24.25 5.76 20.18
CA VAL A 459 -23.06 4.98 19.77
C VAL A 459 -22.17 4.67 20.96
N GLU A 460 -21.95 5.63 21.86
CA GLU A 460 -21.15 5.46 23.08
C GLU A 460 -21.76 4.43 24.04
N ILE A 461 -23.07 4.54 24.33
CA ILE A 461 -23.81 3.58 25.17
C ILE A 461 -23.78 2.17 24.55
N ASN A 462 -24.10 2.04 23.27
CA ASN A 462 -24.12 0.73 22.60
C ASN A 462 -22.73 0.10 22.58
N THR A 463 -21.67 0.90 22.39
CA THR A 463 -20.28 0.41 22.41
C THR A 463 -19.87 -0.02 23.82
N ALA A 464 -20.26 0.72 24.86
CA ALA A 464 -20.03 0.33 26.25
C ALA A 464 -20.75 -0.98 26.62
N THR A 465 -22.04 -1.12 26.28
CA THR A 465 -22.80 -2.35 26.56
C THR A 465 -22.19 -3.57 25.86
N ILE A 466 -21.75 -3.44 24.61
CA ILE A 466 -21.01 -4.50 23.90
C ILE A 466 -19.74 -4.91 24.67
N ILE A 467 -19.00 -3.94 25.19
CA ILE A 467 -17.77 -4.17 25.96
C ILE A 467 -18.06 -4.88 27.29
N ASP A 468 -19.07 -4.43 28.03
CA ASP A 468 -19.47 -5.00 29.33
C ASP A 468 -20.02 -6.42 29.18
N GLU A 469 -20.78 -6.70 28.12
CA GLU A 469 -21.26 -8.05 27.80
C GLU A 469 -20.08 -8.98 27.46
N MET A 470 -19.12 -8.54 26.64
CA MET A 470 -17.93 -9.33 26.32
C MET A 470 -17.01 -9.58 27.53
N TYR A 471 -16.79 -8.58 28.40
CA TYR A 471 -16.00 -8.78 29.63
C TYR A 471 -16.70 -9.72 30.62
N ALA A 472 -18.03 -9.72 30.67
CA ALA A 472 -18.80 -10.67 31.44
C ALA A 472 -18.96 -12.06 30.78
N GLY A 473 -18.28 -12.31 29.66
CA GLY A 473 -18.29 -13.60 28.96
C GLY A 473 -19.60 -13.92 28.23
N ARG A 474 -20.45 -12.92 27.98
CA ARG A 474 -21.69 -13.05 27.20
C ARG A 474 -21.43 -12.73 25.73
N GLU A 475 -22.25 -13.29 24.84
CA GLU A 475 -22.32 -12.82 23.45
C GLU A 475 -23.20 -11.56 23.41
N PRO A 476 -22.70 -10.40 22.92
CA PRO A 476 -23.49 -9.17 22.91
C PRO A 476 -24.68 -9.20 21.95
N SER A 477 -25.73 -8.45 22.26
CA SER A 477 -26.86 -8.31 21.33
C SER A 477 -26.41 -7.69 20.00
N SER A 478 -26.71 -8.36 18.89
CA SER A 478 -26.39 -7.87 17.54
C SER A 478 -27.06 -6.53 17.22
N GLN A 479 -28.21 -6.24 17.86
CA GLN A 479 -28.93 -4.97 17.72
C GLN A 479 -28.06 -3.76 18.05
N TYR A 480 -27.24 -3.80 19.11
CA TYR A 480 -26.38 -2.68 19.50
C TYR A 480 -25.41 -2.30 18.37
N LYS A 481 -24.90 -3.30 17.64
CA LYS A 481 -24.03 -3.08 16.47
C LYS A 481 -24.83 -2.60 15.25
N VAL A 482 -26.01 -3.16 15.00
CA VAL A 482 -26.87 -2.70 13.89
C VAL A 482 -27.21 -1.22 14.06
N GLU A 483 -27.59 -0.79 15.26
CA GLU A 483 -27.85 0.63 15.56
C GLU A 483 -26.61 1.53 15.39
N ILE A 484 -25.41 1.06 15.72
CA ILE A 484 -24.15 1.80 15.46
C ILE A 484 -23.88 1.90 13.95
N ASP A 485 -24.01 0.78 13.22
CA ASP A 485 -23.81 0.73 11.77
C ASP A 485 -24.84 1.61 11.04
N ASP A 486 -26.10 1.60 11.49
CA ASP A 486 -27.20 2.42 10.98
C ASP A 486 -26.92 3.91 11.18
N ILE A 487 -26.55 4.33 12.40
CA ILE A 487 -26.22 5.74 12.71
C ILE A 487 -25.09 6.24 11.80
N PHE A 488 -24.06 5.43 11.55
CA PHE A 488 -22.97 5.85 10.66
C PHE A 488 -23.37 5.82 9.18
N ARG A 489 -24.12 4.82 8.71
CA ARG A 489 -24.65 4.82 7.34
C ARG A 489 -25.51 6.05 7.08
N ASP A 490 -26.40 6.40 7.99
CA ASP A 490 -27.36 7.49 7.80
C ASP A 490 -26.68 8.88 7.84
N ILE A 491 -25.53 9.01 8.51
CA ILE A 491 -24.71 10.25 8.55
C ILE A 491 -23.81 10.39 7.31
N TYR A 492 -23.30 9.29 6.74
CA TYR A 492 -22.33 9.32 5.63
C TYR A 492 -22.95 9.01 4.26
N GLY A 493 -24.13 8.37 4.24
CA GLY A 493 -24.82 7.84 3.06
C GLY A 493 -24.35 6.45 2.60
N PHE A 494 -23.50 5.74 3.36
CA PHE A 494 -22.95 4.42 3.01
C PHE A 494 -22.34 3.63 4.20
#